data_AF-A4AGB6-F1
#
_entry.id   AF-A4AGB6-F1
#
_cell.length_a   1.000
_cell.length_b   1.000
_cell.length_c   1.000
_cell.angle_alpha   90.00
_cell.angle_beta   90.00
_cell.angle_gamma   90.00
#
_symmetry.space_group_name_H-M   'P 1'
#
loop_
_entity.id
_entity.type
_entity.pdbx_description
1 polymer ?
#
loop_
_entity_poly.entity_id
_entity_poly.type
_entity_poly.pdbx_seq_one_letter_code
_entity_poly.pdbx_strand_id
1 'polypeptide(L)'
;MNNTEQSRATLWLVGGFGPDMDCESEGISVMRGRPDGSLELSHLAAAVPSASFIVVDGDRVYSTLEGSGQIAAFDRDGENLSEATTTSSGGQYPCHISVHGSMLVASNYGTGTLAVIERGANPTTLDTRSIEAPIGLGPRPQQEGPHAHASLVIDENTLVTLDLGADRIRIFDYSDFALTPVSEVALPAGFGPRDIIARPGGIYYVLGELGLGFIVFEWRERTLHQLCAIALPGATEGDHSSAIAISGDGRHAYVGVRRSNLISVLTISEDGRSVAPLTAVSCEGDWPRHMVVHENVLHVSNQFSNSVASFRIDDNGIPKLIAPPTRVLSPTYLARIP
;
A
#
# COMPACT_ATOMS: atom_id res chain seq x y z
N MET A 1 13.03 -37.52 -22.13
CA MET A 1 12.38 -36.81 -21.03
C MET A 1 13.10 -35.49 -20.84
N ASN A 2 12.74 -34.47 -21.62
CA ASN A 2 13.25 -33.11 -21.43
C ASN A 2 12.05 -32.24 -21.06
N ASN A 3 11.72 -32.22 -19.77
CA ASN A 3 10.81 -31.23 -19.22
C ASN A 3 11.68 -30.03 -18.84
N THR A 4 11.97 -29.17 -19.81
CA THR A 4 12.37 -27.79 -19.51
C THR A 4 11.14 -27.13 -18.92
N GLU A 5 11.06 -27.06 -17.60
CA GLU A 5 10.27 -26.03 -16.93
C GLU A 5 10.77 -24.69 -17.46
N GLN A 6 10.09 -24.16 -18.49
CA GLN A 6 10.10 -22.73 -18.72
C GLN A 6 9.59 -22.12 -17.42
N SER A 7 10.50 -21.54 -16.65
CA SER A 7 10.18 -20.60 -15.58
C SER A 7 9.10 -19.68 -16.14
N ARG A 8 7.87 -19.82 -15.65
CA ARG A 8 6.78 -18.93 -16.05
C ARG A 8 7.18 -17.55 -15.58
N ALA A 9 7.19 -16.58 -16.49
CA ALA A 9 7.48 -15.19 -16.15
C ALA A 9 6.56 -14.73 -15.01
N THR A 10 7.12 -14.04 -14.02
CA THR A 10 6.34 -13.46 -12.92
C THR A 10 5.32 -12.47 -13.50
N LEU A 11 4.07 -12.56 -13.06
CA LEU A 11 3.00 -11.69 -13.53
C LEU A 11 2.58 -10.72 -12.43
N TRP A 12 2.22 -9.52 -12.85
CA TRP A 12 1.84 -8.42 -11.98
C TRP A 12 0.61 -7.73 -12.53
N LEU A 13 -0.26 -7.27 -11.65
CA LEU A 13 -1.27 -6.27 -11.96
C LEU A 13 -0.73 -4.91 -11.57
N VAL A 14 -0.86 -3.93 -12.47
CA VAL A 14 -0.55 -2.53 -12.22
C VAL A 14 -1.82 -1.70 -12.33
N GLY A 15 -2.12 -0.98 -11.25
CA GLY A 15 -3.19 0.00 -11.18
C GLY A 15 -2.64 1.43 -11.25
N GLY A 16 -3.51 2.39 -11.50
CA GLY A 16 -3.12 3.78 -11.64
C GLY A 16 -4.31 4.74 -11.58
N PHE A 17 -4.03 6.03 -11.49
CA PHE A 17 -5.06 7.07 -11.55
C PHE A 17 -5.48 7.36 -12.99
N GLY A 18 -6.79 7.42 -13.21
CA GLY A 18 -7.39 7.78 -14.49
C GLY A 18 -7.81 9.26 -14.57
N PRO A 19 -8.56 9.62 -15.63
CA PRO A 19 -8.95 11.00 -15.88
C PRO A 19 -9.82 11.64 -14.79
N ASP A 20 -10.54 10.84 -14.01
CA ASP A 20 -11.32 11.29 -12.85
C ASP A 20 -10.47 11.77 -11.67
N MET A 21 -9.16 11.55 -11.73
CA MET A 21 -8.14 12.02 -10.79
C MET A 21 -7.03 12.80 -11.51
N ASP A 22 -7.37 13.46 -12.63
CA ASP A 22 -6.46 14.29 -13.44
C ASP A 22 -5.21 13.54 -13.93
N CYS A 23 -5.35 12.25 -14.22
CA CYS A 23 -4.27 11.35 -14.66
C CYS A 23 -4.66 10.54 -15.91
N GLU A 24 -3.78 9.65 -16.37
CA GLU A 24 -3.88 9.03 -17.70
C GLU A 24 -4.14 7.51 -17.71
N SER A 25 -4.22 6.84 -16.55
CA SER A 25 -4.45 5.38 -16.52
C SER A 25 -5.81 4.98 -17.10
N GLU A 26 -5.83 3.90 -17.87
CA GLU A 26 -7.04 3.29 -18.44
C GLU A 26 -7.64 2.21 -17.53
N GLY A 27 -6.95 1.82 -16.46
CA GLY A 27 -7.42 0.85 -15.47
C GLY A 27 -6.33 -0.08 -14.97
N ILE A 28 -6.61 -1.38 -14.93
CA ILE A 28 -5.69 -2.41 -14.44
C ILE A 28 -5.03 -3.09 -15.63
N SER A 29 -3.71 -3.01 -15.71
CA SER A 29 -2.92 -3.68 -16.74
C SER A 29 -2.09 -4.83 -16.17
N VAL A 30 -1.73 -5.79 -17.02
CA VAL A 30 -0.78 -6.86 -16.70
C VAL A 30 0.63 -6.42 -17.07
N MET A 31 1.58 -6.63 -16.17
CA MET A 31 3.00 -6.57 -16.44
C MET A 31 3.66 -7.94 -16.29
N ARG A 32 4.71 -8.20 -17.08
CA ARG A 32 5.48 -9.45 -17.06
C ARG A 32 6.92 -9.20 -16.64
N GLY A 33 7.48 -10.12 -15.87
CA GLY A 33 8.90 -10.14 -15.56
C GLY A 33 9.74 -10.52 -16.78
N ARG A 34 10.78 -9.74 -17.05
CA ARG A 34 11.83 -10.06 -18.01
C ARG A 34 12.91 -10.92 -17.34
N PRO A 35 13.75 -11.64 -18.11
CA PRO A 35 14.85 -12.43 -17.56
C PRO A 35 15.87 -11.63 -16.73
N ASP A 36 16.00 -10.32 -16.96
CA ASP A 36 16.86 -9.44 -16.16
C ASP A 36 16.22 -8.99 -14.84
N GLY A 37 14.96 -9.33 -14.59
CA GLY A 37 14.17 -8.93 -13.43
C GLY A 37 13.41 -7.62 -13.60
N SER A 38 13.57 -6.89 -14.71
CA SER A 38 12.72 -5.72 -14.99
C SER A 38 11.31 -6.14 -15.40
N LEU A 39 10.35 -5.22 -15.34
CA LEU A 39 8.97 -5.48 -15.77
C LEU A 39 8.70 -4.90 -17.16
N GLU A 40 7.81 -5.53 -17.91
CA GLU A 40 7.27 -5.01 -19.17
C GLU A 40 5.76 -4.98 -19.17
N LEU A 41 5.19 -3.90 -19.71
CA LEU A 41 3.74 -3.78 -19.88
C LEU A 41 3.28 -4.78 -20.94
N SER A 42 2.26 -5.59 -20.62
CA SER A 42 1.71 -6.59 -21.54
C SER A 42 0.43 -6.10 -22.19
N HIS A 43 -0.66 -5.97 -21.43
CA HIS A 43 -1.97 -5.60 -21.94
C HIS A 43 -2.87 -5.04 -20.83
N LEU A 44 -3.94 -4.34 -21.20
CA LEU A 44 -4.99 -3.92 -20.27
C LEU A 44 -5.85 -5.14 -19.91
N ALA A 45 -5.95 -5.48 -18.63
CA ALA A 45 -6.76 -6.60 -18.14
C ALA A 45 -8.18 -6.16 -17.78
N ALA A 46 -8.36 -4.94 -17.27
CA ALA A 46 -9.68 -4.37 -16.99
C ALA A 46 -9.69 -2.85 -17.18
N ALA A 47 -10.65 -2.36 -17.96
CA ALA A 47 -10.90 -0.92 -18.11
C ALA A 47 -11.79 -0.42 -16.97
N VAL A 48 -11.18 0.23 -15.98
CA VAL A 48 -11.87 0.79 -14.80
C VAL A 48 -11.21 2.10 -14.38
N PRO A 49 -11.95 3.08 -13.86
CA PRO A 49 -11.37 4.38 -13.50
C PRO A 49 -10.55 4.28 -12.21
N SER A 50 -9.38 4.94 -12.20
CA SER A 50 -8.58 5.18 -10.99
C SER A 50 -8.41 3.98 -10.04
N ALA A 51 -7.99 2.84 -10.61
CA ALA A 51 -7.64 1.61 -9.89
C ALA A 51 -6.40 1.81 -8.99
N SER A 52 -6.55 2.54 -7.89
CA SER A 52 -5.39 3.16 -7.21
C SER A 52 -4.66 2.23 -6.24
N PHE A 53 -5.33 1.18 -5.76
CA PHE A 53 -4.81 0.16 -4.86
C PHE A 53 -5.43 -1.20 -5.24
N ILE A 54 -4.62 -2.26 -5.29
CA ILE A 54 -5.06 -3.59 -5.74
C ILE A 54 -4.72 -4.65 -4.68
N VAL A 55 -5.66 -5.53 -4.37
CA VAL A 55 -5.41 -6.75 -3.60
C VAL A 55 -5.72 -7.98 -4.44
N VAL A 56 -4.78 -8.92 -4.49
CA VAL A 56 -4.96 -10.25 -5.08
C VAL A 56 -5.14 -11.26 -3.94
N ASP A 57 -6.30 -11.92 -3.88
CA ASP A 57 -6.66 -12.93 -2.87
C ASP A 57 -7.12 -14.22 -3.56
N GLY A 58 -6.19 -15.14 -3.80
CA GLY A 58 -6.44 -16.32 -4.63
C GLY A 58 -6.91 -15.92 -6.02
N ASP A 59 -8.05 -16.46 -6.46
CA ASP A 59 -8.67 -16.15 -7.76
C ASP A 59 -9.61 -14.93 -7.71
N ARG A 60 -9.47 -14.09 -6.69
CA ARG A 60 -10.17 -12.81 -6.57
C ARG A 60 -9.20 -11.65 -6.64
N VAL A 61 -9.64 -10.56 -7.27
CA VAL A 61 -8.96 -9.28 -7.25
C VAL A 61 -9.92 -8.21 -6.79
N TYR A 62 -9.45 -7.35 -5.89
CA TYR A 62 -10.17 -6.17 -5.41
C TYR A 62 -9.37 -4.93 -5.74
N SER A 63 -10.04 -3.87 -6.15
CA SER A 63 -9.40 -2.57 -6.38
C SER A 63 -10.22 -1.45 -5.79
N THR A 64 -9.54 -0.44 -5.24
CA THR A 64 -10.18 0.87 -5.06
C THR A 64 -10.37 1.52 -6.42
N LEU A 65 -11.49 2.21 -6.60
CA LEU A 65 -11.72 3.16 -7.69
C LEU A 65 -11.82 4.53 -7.04
N GLU A 66 -10.66 5.17 -6.83
CA GLU A 66 -10.51 6.24 -5.83
C GLU A 66 -11.36 7.47 -6.17
N GLY A 67 -11.30 7.95 -7.42
CA GLY A 67 -12.05 9.14 -7.85
C GLY A 67 -13.57 8.94 -7.84
N SER A 68 -14.05 7.74 -8.16
CA SER A 68 -15.50 7.44 -8.13
C SER A 68 -16.03 7.07 -6.75
N GLY A 69 -15.16 6.86 -5.75
CA GLY A 69 -15.58 6.48 -4.40
C GLY A 69 -16.05 5.03 -4.29
N GLN A 70 -15.58 4.14 -5.17
CA GLN A 70 -16.06 2.76 -5.27
C GLN A 70 -14.99 1.72 -4.98
N ILE A 71 -15.43 0.48 -4.76
CA ILE A 71 -14.59 -0.72 -4.73
C ILE A 71 -15.03 -1.61 -5.89
N ALA A 72 -14.06 -2.10 -6.68
CA ALA A 72 -14.27 -3.08 -7.74
C ALA A 72 -13.81 -4.47 -7.28
N ALA A 73 -14.56 -5.50 -7.68
CA ALA A 73 -14.23 -6.91 -7.51
C ALA A 73 -14.21 -7.63 -8.86
N PHE A 74 -13.27 -8.56 -9.00
CA PHE A 74 -13.05 -9.35 -10.21
C PHE A 74 -12.84 -10.83 -9.85
N ASP A 75 -13.33 -11.73 -10.69
CA ASP A 75 -12.80 -13.09 -10.80
C ASP A 75 -11.51 -13.05 -11.65
N ARG A 76 -10.47 -13.77 -11.21
CA ARG A 76 -9.17 -13.86 -11.88
C ARG A 76 -8.94 -15.27 -12.40
N ASP A 77 -8.68 -15.39 -13.71
CA ASP A 77 -8.19 -16.62 -14.34
C ASP A 77 -6.83 -16.37 -14.98
N GLY A 78 -5.78 -16.74 -14.25
CA GLY A 78 -4.40 -16.41 -14.61
C GLY A 78 -4.17 -14.90 -14.63
N GLU A 79 -3.97 -14.35 -15.83
CA GLU A 79 -3.78 -12.92 -16.11
C GLU A 79 -5.05 -12.18 -16.52
N ASN A 80 -6.16 -12.91 -16.73
CA ASN A 80 -7.42 -12.33 -17.14
C ASN A 80 -8.26 -11.95 -15.92
N LEU A 81 -8.99 -10.84 -16.03
CA LEU A 81 -10.00 -10.40 -15.07
C LEU A 81 -11.38 -10.46 -15.71
N SER A 82 -12.39 -10.82 -14.93
CA SER A 82 -13.80 -10.72 -15.35
C SER A 82 -14.23 -9.26 -15.54
N GLU A 83 -15.47 -9.03 -15.97
CA GLU A 83 -16.09 -7.72 -15.81
C GLU A 83 -16.12 -7.34 -14.31
N ALA A 84 -15.89 -6.05 -14.03
CA ALA A 84 -15.89 -5.53 -12.68
C ALA A 84 -17.31 -5.54 -12.11
N THR A 85 -17.47 -6.05 -10.89
CA THR A 85 -18.60 -5.65 -10.05
C THR A 85 -18.16 -4.52 -9.13
N THR A 86 -18.92 -3.44 -9.08
CA THR A 86 -18.61 -2.28 -8.24
C THR A 86 -19.63 -2.08 -7.13
N THR A 87 -19.17 -1.63 -5.97
CA THR A 87 -20.01 -1.09 -4.89
C THR A 87 -19.47 0.25 -4.40
N SER A 88 -20.29 0.97 -3.62
CA SER A 88 -19.82 2.12 -2.86
C SER A 88 -18.75 1.69 -1.85
N SER A 89 -17.70 2.49 -1.69
CA SER A 89 -16.71 2.30 -0.61
C SER A 89 -17.20 2.72 0.77
N GLY A 90 -18.42 3.27 0.88
CA GLY A 90 -18.95 3.81 2.14
C GLY A 90 -18.30 5.15 2.56
N GLY A 91 -17.56 5.79 1.66
CA GLY A 91 -16.89 7.08 1.86
C GLY A 91 -16.40 7.70 0.55
N GLN A 92 -15.45 8.63 0.64
CA GLN A 92 -14.82 9.28 -0.52
C GLN A 92 -13.32 8.96 -0.59
N TYR A 93 -12.78 8.89 -1.80
CA TYR A 93 -11.38 8.57 -2.08
C TYR A 93 -10.90 7.31 -1.32
N PRO A 94 -11.50 6.12 -1.56
CA PRO A 94 -10.98 4.87 -1.05
C PRO A 94 -9.57 4.68 -1.58
N CYS A 95 -8.59 4.56 -0.68
CA CYS A 95 -7.18 4.53 -1.03
C CYS A 95 -6.47 3.23 -0.63
N HIS A 96 -7.14 2.36 0.13
CA HIS A 96 -6.61 1.10 0.64
C HIS A 96 -7.72 0.09 0.91
N ILE A 97 -7.43 -1.20 0.69
CA ILE A 97 -8.30 -2.33 1.05
C ILE A 97 -7.45 -3.36 1.82
N SER A 98 -7.92 -3.82 2.98
CA SER A 98 -7.42 -5.04 3.61
C SER A 98 -8.43 -6.17 3.50
N VAL A 99 -7.92 -7.40 3.49
CA VAL A 99 -8.67 -8.63 3.20
C VAL A 99 -8.44 -9.61 4.34
N HIS A 100 -9.52 -10.07 4.99
CA HIS A 100 -9.46 -11.04 6.09
C HIS A 100 -10.63 -12.03 6.03
N GLY A 101 -10.38 -13.28 5.64
CA GLY A 101 -11.42 -14.32 5.59
C GLY A 101 -12.51 -14.00 4.56
N SER A 102 -13.72 -13.63 5.02
CA SER A 102 -14.83 -13.15 4.19
C SER A 102 -15.04 -11.63 4.30
N MET A 103 -14.21 -10.93 5.08
CA MET A 103 -14.29 -9.48 5.28
C MET A 103 -13.31 -8.74 4.37
N LEU A 104 -13.73 -7.61 3.83
CA LEU A 104 -12.88 -6.57 3.26
C LEU A 104 -13.05 -5.30 4.10
N VAL A 105 -11.99 -4.52 4.26
CA VAL A 105 -12.06 -3.21 4.93
C VAL A 105 -11.46 -2.15 4.02
N ALA A 106 -12.32 -1.22 3.58
CA ALA A 106 -11.91 -0.07 2.78
C ALA A 106 -11.59 1.12 3.69
N SER A 107 -10.43 1.75 3.45
CA SER A 107 -10.04 3.01 4.11
C SER A 107 -10.32 4.18 3.16
N ASN A 108 -11.22 5.06 3.56
CA ASN A 108 -11.67 6.20 2.77
C ASN A 108 -10.93 7.46 3.20
N TYR A 109 -10.01 7.93 2.37
CA TYR A 109 -9.17 9.09 2.67
C TYR A 109 -10.02 10.35 2.81
N GLY A 110 -10.91 10.62 1.85
CA GLY A 110 -11.65 11.88 1.77
C GLY A 110 -12.60 12.13 2.93
N THR A 111 -13.20 11.06 3.46
CA THR A 111 -14.17 11.14 4.56
C THR A 111 -13.59 10.71 5.90
N GLY A 112 -12.40 10.10 5.93
CA GLY A 112 -11.81 9.55 7.16
C GLY A 112 -12.49 8.27 7.67
N THR A 113 -13.40 7.68 6.90
CA THR A 113 -14.23 6.55 7.33
C THR A 113 -13.59 5.20 7.01
N LEU A 114 -13.92 4.19 7.80
CA LEU A 114 -13.74 2.79 7.43
C LEU A 114 -15.07 2.21 6.98
N ALA A 115 -15.05 1.42 5.92
CA ALA A 115 -16.19 0.57 5.57
C ALA A 115 -15.81 -0.90 5.70
N VAL A 116 -16.59 -1.63 6.50
CA VAL A 116 -16.54 -3.08 6.53
C VAL A 116 -17.47 -3.61 5.46
N ILE A 117 -16.96 -4.52 4.64
CA ILE A 117 -17.66 -5.11 3.52
C ILE A 117 -17.64 -6.62 3.67
N GLU A 118 -18.80 -7.23 3.81
CA GLU A 118 -18.96 -8.69 3.77
C GLU A 118 -18.91 -9.20 2.32
N ARG A 119 -18.12 -10.25 2.08
CA ARG A 119 -18.11 -10.99 0.82
C ARG A 119 -19.28 -11.96 0.81
N GLY A 120 -20.30 -11.69 -0.02
CA GLY A 120 -21.44 -12.59 -0.19
C GLY A 120 -21.06 -13.97 -0.77
N ALA A 121 -21.96 -14.95 -0.64
CA ALA A 121 -21.86 -16.26 -1.31
C ALA A 121 -21.99 -16.15 -2.85
N ASN A 122 -22.62 -15.06 -3.32
CA ASN A 122 -22.58 -14.59 -4.70
C ASN A 122 -21.65 -13.37 -4.77
N PRO A 123 -20.80 -13.25 -5.80
CA PRO A 123 -19.63 -12.35 -5.85
C PRO A 123 -19.94 -10.85 -5.86
N THR A 124 -21.19 -10.44 -5.67
CA THR A 124 -21.68 -9.08 -5.95
C THR A 124 -22.45 -8.42 -4.81
N THR A 125 -22.71 -9.11 -3.70
CA THR A 125 -23.35 -8.47 -2.54
C THR A 125 -22.27 -7.97 -1.60
N LEU A 126 -22.20 -6.65 -1.46
CA LEU A 126 -21.27 -5.94 -0.59
C LEU A 126 -22.12 -5.05 0.32
N ASP A 127 -22.33 -5.48 1.57
CA ASP A 127 -23.01 -4.67 2.59
C ASP A 127 -21.97 -3.82 3.32
N THR A 128 -22.03 -2.51 3.10
CA THR A 128 -21.12 -1.54 3.72
C THR A 128 -21.69 -1.03 5.03
N ARG A 129 -20.98 -1.29 6.12
CA ARG A 129 -21.17 -0.56 7.39
C ARG A 129 -20.05 0.46 7.52
N SER A 130 -20.40 1.73 7.29
CA SER A 130 -19.48 2.84 7.49
C SER A 130 -19.40 3.19 8.97
N ILE A 131 -18.18 3.37 9.45
CA ILE A 131 -17.91 3.91 10.79
C ILE A 131 -17.58 5.37 10.60
N GLU A 132 -18.34 6.24 11.27
CA GLU A 132 -18.10 7.68 11.23
C GLU A 132 -16.66 7.98 11.65
N ALA A 133 -16.06 8.92 10.94
CA ALA A 133 -14.70 9.34 11.23
C ALA A 133 -14.65 9.98 12.63
N PRO A 134 -13.73 9.57 13.50
CA PRO A 134 -13.56 10.21 14.80
C PRO A 134 -13.10 11.65 14.63
N ILE A 135 -13.56 12.58 15.47
CA ILE A 135 -13.17 13.99 15.37
C ILE A 135 -11.67 14.15 15.67
N GLY A 136 -10.97 14.94 14.85
CA GLY A 136 -9.57 15.29 15.07
C GLY A 136 -9.03 16.09 13.90
N LEU A 137 -8.06 16.95 14.18
CA LEU A 137 -7.28 17.67 13.18
C LEU A 137 -5.81 17.69 13.62
N GLY A 138 -4.93 17.71 12.64
CA GLY A 138 -3.49 17.85 12.82
C GLY A 138 -3.03 19.26 12.44
N PRO A 139 -1.74 19.58 12.66
CA PRO A 139 -1.21 20.92 12.41
C PRO A 139 -0.92 21.20 10.93
N ARG A 140 -0.96 20.20 10.04
CA ARG A 140 -0.60 20.37 8.62
C ARG A 140 -1.82 20.72 7.76
N PRO A 141 -1.62 21.37 6.59
CA PRO A 141 -2.72 21.69 5.68
C PRO A 141 -3.53 20.48 5.19
N GLN A 142 -2.91 19.28 5.13
CA GLN A 142 -3.52 18.01 4.74
C GLN A 142 -4.21 17.29 5.91
N GLN A 143 -4.38 17.98 7.05
CA GLN A 143 -4.91 17.43 8.29
C GLN A 143 -6.09 18.29 8.78
N GLU A 144 -6.90 18.78 7.85
CA GLU A 144 -8.10 19.57 8.12
C GLU A 144 -9.21 18.77 8.81
N GLY A 145 -9.11 17.45 8.76
CA GLY A 145 -9.99 16.50 9.41
C GLY A 145 -9.39 15.10 9.33
N PRO A 146 -10.19 14.07 9.67
CA PRO A 146 -9.76 12.67 9.63
C PRO A 146 -9.54 12.17 8.19
N HIS A 147 -8.48 11.38 7.99
CA HIS A 147 -8.15 10.74 6.71
C HIS A 147 -7.65 9.31 6.95
N ALA A 148 -8.52 8.32 6.77
CA ALA A 148 -8.19 6.91 6.95
C ALA A 148 -7.36 6.43 5.75
N HIS A 149 -6.12 6.00 5.99
CA HIS A 149 -5.18 5.70 4.89
C HIS A 149 -4.81 4.22 4.77
N ALA A 150 -4.79 3.46 5.87
CA ALA A 150 -4.52 2.03 5.84
C ALA A 150 -5.24 1.31 6.97
N SER A 151 -5.57 0.04 6.77
CA SER A 151 -6.18 -0.83 7.78
C SER A 151 -5.45 -2.17 7.84
N LEU A 152 -5.35 -2.76 9.03
CA LEU A 152 -4.65 -4.02 9.24
C LEU A 152 -5.31 -4.81 10.36
N VAL A 153 -5.62 -6.08 10.10
CA VAL A 153 -6.00 -7.03 11.15
C VAL A 153 -4.72 -7.52 11.82
N ILE A 154 -4.62 -7.33 13.14
CA ILE A 154 -3.38 -7.58 13.91
C ILE A 154 -3.47 -8.82 14.81
N ASP A 155 -4.68 -9.26 15.13
CA ASP A 155 -4.98 -10.56 15.74
C ASP A 155 -6.42 -10.98 15.36
N GLU A 156 -6.90 -12.11 15.90
CA GLU A 156 -8.20 -12.71 15.51
C GLU A 156 -9.37 -11.73 15.53
N ASN A 157 -9.38 -10.80 16.49
CA ASN A 157 -10.53 -9.92 16.73
C ASN A 157 -10.11 -8.45 16.80
N THR A 158 -8.91 -8.07 16.36
CA THR A 158 -8.44 -6.70 16.47
C THR A 158 -8.01 -6.16 15.11
N LEU A 159 -8.57 -5.01 14.75
CA LEU A 159 -8.21 -4.24 13.57
C LEU A 159 -7.65 -2.89 13.99
N VAL A 160 -6.61 -2.44 13.29
CA VAL A 160 -6.10 -1.08 13.40
C VAL A 160 -6.30 -0.31 12.10
N THR A 161 -6.46 1.01 12.21
CA THR A 161 -6.41 1.93 11.08
C THR A 161 -5.48 3.09 11.36
N LEU A 162 -4.86 3.58 10.30
CA LEU A 162 -4.05 4.80 10.32
C LEU A 162 -4.92 5.98 9.92
N ASP A 163 -5.05 6.96 10.82
CA ASP A 163 -5.64 8.25 10.50
C ASP A 163 -4.54 9.29 10.34
N LEU A 164 -4.25 9.58 9.07
CA LEU A 164 -3.30 10.58 8.64
C LEU A 164 -3.69 11.96 9.16
N GLY A 165 -4.97 12.29 9.09
CA GLY A 165 -5.53 13.58 9.45
C GLY A 165 -5.45 13.92 10.94
N ALA A 166 -5.55 12.92 11.80
CA ALA A 166 -5.57 13.12 13.26
C ALA A 166 -4.26 12.75 13.98
N ASP A 167 -3.23 12.28 13.25
CA ASP A 167 -2.01 11.70 13.86
C ASP A 167 -2.34 10.56 14.84
N ARG A 168 -3.18 9.61 14.41
CA ARG A 168 -3.62 8.49 15.26
C ARG A 168 -3.49 7.13 14.58
N ILE A 169 -3.12 6.14 15.37
CA ILE A 169 -3.46 4.74 15.09
C ILE A 169 -4.69 4.42 15.92
N ARG A 170 -5.79 4.02 15.30
CA ARG A 170 -7.02 3.65 16.02
C ARG A 170 -7.19 2.15 16.05
N ILE A 171 -7.61 1.65 17.20
CA ILE A 171 -7.72 0.24 17.51
C ILE A 171 -9.21 -0.07 17.69
N PHE A 172 -9.65 -1.11 17.00
CA PHE A 172 -11.02 -1.59 17.03
C PHE A 172 -11.06 -3.06 17.36
N ASP A 173 -12.04 -3.44 18.16
CA ASP A 173 -12.50 -4.82 18.24
C ASP A 173 -13.35 -5.11 17.02
N TYR A 174 -13.14 -6.28 16.43
CA TYR A 174 -13.87 -6.80 15.29
C TYR A 174 -14.67 -8.03 15.71
N SER A 175 -15.96 -8.02 15.41
CA SER A 175 -16.83 -9.19 15.51
C SER A 175 -18.01 -9.03 14.56
N ASP A 176 -18.39 -10.11 13.85
CA ASP A 176 -19.60 -10.17 13.01
C ASP A 176 -19.77 -8.97 12.05
N PHE A 177 -18.71 -8.65 11.30
CA PHE A 177 -18.68 -7.53 10.35
C PHE A 177 -18.96 -6.16 10.98
N ALA A 178 -18.75 -6.01 12.29
CA ALA A 178 -18.79 -4.75 13.02
C ALA A 178 -17.42 -4.45 13.61
N LEU A 179 -17.01 -3.17 13.57
CA LEU A 179 -15.86 -2.69 14.33
C LEU A 179 -16.34 -1.79 15.47
N THR A 180 -15.85 -2.07 16.68
CA THR A 180 -16.13 -1.30 17.89
C THR A 180 -14.85 -0.58 18.29
N PRO A 181 -14.83 0.77 18.41
CA PRO A 181 -13.66 1.49 18.87
C PRO A 181 -13.24 1.04 20.28
N VAL A 182 -11.95 0.75 20.48
CA VAL A 182 -11.39 0.31 21.76
C VAL A 182 -10.48 1.38 22.34
N SER A 183 -9.49 1.80 21.57
CA SER A 183 -8.46 2.74 22.00
C SER A 183 -7.76 3.38 20.81
N GLU A 184 -6.86 4.32 21.08
CA GLU A 184 -6.01 4.93 20.06
C GLU A 184 -4.61 5.18 20.60
N VAL A 185 -3.64 5.23 19.68
CA VAL A 185 -2.27 5.62 19.95
C VAL A 185 -2.01 6.97 19.26
N ALA A 186 -1.67 7.97 20.07
CA ALA A 186 -1.25 9.28 19.58
C ALA A 186 0.15 9.22 18.98
N LEU A 187 0.29 9.77 17.79
CA LEU A 187 1.57 9.94 17.10
C LEU A 187 2.02 11.41 17.22
N PRO A 188 3.31 11.70 16.92
CA PRO A 188 3.79 13.07 16.91
C PRO A 188 2.92 13.98 16.03
N ALA A 189 2.71 15.23 16.45
CA ALA A 189 1.88 16.16 15.70
C ALA A 189 2.48 16.45 14.31
N GLY A 190 1.66 16.32 13.27
CA GLY A 190 2.06 16.47 11.87
C GLY A 190 2.79 15.25 11.31
N PHE A 191 2.69 14.08 11.95
CA PHE A 191 3.30 12.83 11.47
C PHE A 191 2.57 12.27 10.25
N GLY A 192 1.24 12.26 10.28
CA GLY A 192 0.38 11.78 9.21
C GLY A 192 0.61 10.30 8.89
N PRO A 193 0.20 9.35 9.75
CA PRO A 193 0.44 7.92 9.49
C PRO A 193 -0.26 7.46 8.21
N ARG A 194 0.47 6.75 7.35
CA ARG A 194 0.04 6.43 5.98
C ARG A 194 0.06 4.94 5.67
N ASP A 195 1.15 4.26 6.01
CA ASP A 195 1.37 2.85 5.68
C ASP A 195 1.78 2.06 6.92
N ILE A 196 1.36 0.79 6.98
CA ILE A 196 1.65 -0.13 8.09
C ILE A 196 1.99 -1.53 7.57
N ILE A 197 3.10 -2.10 8.06
CA ILE A 197 3.51 -3.47 7.75
C ILE A 197 3.63 -4.29 9.03
N ALA A 198 2.97 -5.46 9.04
CA ALA A 198 3.19 -6.49 10.05
C ALA A 198 4.51 -7.25 9.83
N ARG A 199 5.21 -7.54 10.91
CA ARG A 199 6.43 -8.34 10.96
C ARG A 199 6.28 -9.47 11.99
N PRO A 200 7.06 -10.55 11.88
CA PRO A 200 7.06 -11.61 12.88
C PRO A 200 7.28 -11.09 14.30
N GLY A 201 6.74 -11.81 15.30
CA GLY A 201 6.93 -11.47 16.71
C GLY A 201 6.09 -10.28 17.20
N GLY A 202 5.00 -9.94 16.50
CA GLY A 202 4.11 -8.85 16.90
C GLY A 202 4.70 -7.46 16.67
N ILE A 203 5.62 -7.35 15.70
CA ILE A 203 6.27 -6.09 15.34
C ILE A 203 5.52 -5.42 14.19
N TYR A 204 5.38 -4.10 14.25
CA TYR A 204 4.68 -3.32 13.24
C TYR A 204 5.50 -2.10 12.87
N TYR A 205 5.61 -1.84 11.57
CA TYR A 205 6.30 -0.68 11.04
C TYR A 205 5.27 0.31 10.52
N VAL A 206 5.31 1.54 11.01
CA VAL A 206 4.37 2.61 10.65
C VAL A 206 5.15 3.76 10.03
N LEU A 207 4.69 4.19 8.86
CA LEU A 207 5.27 5.29 8.11
C LEU A 207 4.41 6.55 8.24
N GLY A 208 5.05 7.68 8.53
CA GLY A 208 4.43 9.01 8.51
C GLY A 208 4.69 9.72 7.20
N GLU A 209 3.62 10.01 6.45
CA GLU A 209 3.64 10.74 5.17
C GLU A 209 4.23 12.13 5.33
N LEU A 210 3.67 12.90 6.26
CA LEU A 210 3.92 14.33 6.42
C LEU A 210 5.11 14.59 7.35
N GLY A 211 5.30 13.72 8.33
CA GLY A 211 6.39 13.81 9.29
C GLY A 211 7.71 13.22 8.80
N LEU A 212 7.70 12.51 7.65
CA LEU A 212 8.88 11.87 7.06
C LEU A 212 9.63 10.97 8.05
N GLY A 213 8.86 10.24 8.86
CA GLY A 213 9.37 9.41 9.95
C GLY A 213 8.88 7.97 9.84
N PHE A 214 9.69 7.07 10.39
CA PHE A 214 9.42 5.64 10.47
C PHE A 214 9.42 5.21 11.92
N ILE A 215 8.33 4.61 12.39
CA ILE A 215 8.16 4.19 13.77
C ILE A 215 7.99 2.67 13.83
N VAL A 216 8.75 2.04 14.72
CA VAL A 216 8.61 0.62 15.05
C VAL A 216 7.76 0.47 16.30
N PHE A 217 6.74 -0.38 16.22
CA PHE A 217 5.86 -0.74 17.32
C PHE A 217 5.94 -2.22 17.65
N GLU A 218 5.66 -2.55 18.91
CA GLU A 218 5.36 -3.90 19.38
C GLU A 218 3.90 -3.96 19.86
N TRP A 219 3.16 -4.95 19.38
CA TRP A 219 1.84 -5.26 19.91
C TRP A 219 1.97 -6.09 21.18
N ARG A 220 1.53 -5.51 22.30
CA ARG A 220 1.42 -6.21 23.59
C ARG A 220 0.33 -5.53 24.41
N GLU A 221 -0.29 -6.28 25.32
CA GLU A 221 -1.32 -5.75 26.22
C GLU A 221 -2.47 -5.04 25.48
N ARG A 222 -2.80 -5.54 24.27
CA ARG A 222 -3.83 -4.97 23.37
C ARG A 222 -3.60 -3.51 22.99
N THR A 223 -2.33 -3.08 22.89
CA THR A 223 -1.95 -1.78 22.35
C THR A 223 -0.61 -1.83 21.62
N LEU A 224 -0.32 -0.79 20.83
CA LEU A 224 0.94 -0.62 20.11
C LEU A 224 1.90 0.21 20.96
N HIS A 225 3.01 -0.41 21.40
CA HIS A 225 4.08 0.27 22.13
C HIS A 225 5.21 0.65 21.19
N GLN A 226 5.51 1.95 21.10
CA GLN A 226 6.64 2.44 20.30
C GLN A 226 7.97 1.89 20.86
N LEU A 227 8.75 1.23 20.01
CA LEU A 227 10.10 0.75 20.30
C LEU A 227 11.16 1.76 19.87
N CYS A 228 11.07 2.28 18.65
CA CYS A 228 11.96 3.31 18.14
C CYS A 228 11.30 4.14 17.05
N ALA A 229 11.85 5.32 16.78
CA ALA A 229 11.45 6.19 15.68
C ALA A 229 12.71 6.79 15.04
N ILE A 230 12.73 6.87 13.71
CA ILE A 230 13.82 7.50 12.95
C ILE A 230 13.26 8.41 11.86
N ALA A 231 14.03 9.41 11.46
CA ALA A 231 13.77 10.18 10.24
C ALA A 231 14.23 9.40 9.01
N LEU A 232 13.58 9.62 7.87
CA LEU A 232 13.96 8.99 6.62
C LEU A 232 15.24 9.65 6.05
N PRO A 233 16.27 8.87 5.68
CA PRO A 233 17.46 9.43 5.04
C PRO A 233 17.10 10.10 3.70
N GLY A 234 17.75 11.22 3.40
CA GLY A 234 17.58 11.98 2.16
C GLY A 234 16.30 12.81 2.05
N ALA A 235 15.29 12.55 2.89
CA ALA A 235 14.05 13.31 2.89
C ALA A 235 14.27 14.74 3.43
N THR A 236 13.54 15.69 2.86
CA THR A 236 13.62 17.12 3.17
C THR A 236 12.24 17.72 3.44
N GLU A 237 12.19 18.92 4.02
CA GLU A 237 10.92 19.57 4.36
C GLU A 237 10.03 19.77 3.12
N GLY A 238 8.77 19.32 3.24
CA GLY A 238 7.77 19.36 2.17
C GLY A 238 7.78 18.15 1.24
N ASP A 239 8.65 17.16 1.48
CA ASP A 239 8.46 15.84 0.89
C ASP A 239 7.25 15.12 1.50
N HIS A 240 6.80 14.07 0.82
CA HIS A 240 5.75 13.19 1.29
C HIS A 240 6.18 11.73 1.16
N SER A 241 6.30 11.00 2.27
CA SER A 241 6.61 9.57 2.19
C SER A 241 5.39 8.76 1.71
N SER A 242 5.61 7.59 1.08
CA SER A 242 4.54 6.82 0.44
C SER A 242 4.46 5.38 0.96
N ALA A 243 5.13 4.42 0.33
CA ALA A 243 5.02 3.00 0.67
C ALA A 243 6.26 2.50 1.40
N ILE A 244 6.07 1.46 2.21
CA ILE A 244 7.15 0.63 2.76
C ILE A 244 7.26 -0.65 1.91
N ALA A 245 8.47 -1.04 1.54
CA ALA A 245 8.77 -2.40 1.07
C ALA A 245 9.92 -3.01 1.87
N ILE A 246 9.90 -4.32 2.07
CA ILE A 246 10.89 -5.03 2.89
C ILE A 246 11.65 -6.03 2.01
N SER A 247 12.97 -6.10 2.16
CA SER A 247 13.81 -7.07 1.46
C SER A 247 13.42 -8.52 1.79
N GLY A 248 13.70 -9.46 0.89
CA GLY A 248 13.35 -10.88 1.08
C GLY A 248 13.99 -11.52 2.32
N ASP A 249 15.18 -11.05 2.72
CA ASP A 249 15.87 -11.47 3.96
C ASP A 249 15.37 -10.74 5.22
N GLY A 250 14.47 -9.75 5.07
CA GLY A 250 13.93 -8.96 6.17
C GLY A 250 14.92 -8.00 6.82
N ARG A 251 16.09 -7.75 6.22
CA ARG A 251 17.17 -6.92 6.79
C ARG A 251 17.15 -5.47 6.33
N HIS A 252 16.35 -5.12 5.32
CA HIS A 252 16.25 -3.77 4.79
C HIS A 252 14.80 -3.36 4.58
N ALA A 253 14.51 -2.08 4.82
CA ALA A 253 13.27 -1.44 4.40
C ALA A 253 13.57 -0.34 3.37
N TYR A 254 12.66 -0.22 2.42
CA TYR A 254 12.65 0.79 1.36
C TYR A 254 11.42 1.65 1.55
N VAL A 255 11.61 2.96 1.47
CA VAL A 255 10.52 3.92 1.63
C VAL A 255 10.53 4.91 0.48
N GLY A 256 9.38 5.09 -0.17
CA GLY A 256 9.24 6.08 -1.24
C GLY A 256 9.13 7.47 -0.67
N VAL A 257 9.88 8.42 -1.21
CA VAL A 257 9.83 9.85 -0.85
C VAL A 257 9.48 10.65 -2.09
N ARG A 258 8.26 11.16 -2.13
CA ARG A 258 7.73 11.99 -3.21
C ARG A 258 8.24 13.41 -3.09
N ARG A 259 8.28 14.11 -4.24
CA ARG A 259 8.89 15.44 -4.47
C ARG A 259 10.41 15.40 -4.61
N SER A 260 11.13 14.90 -3.61
CA SER A 260 12.57 14.64 -3.78
C SER A 260 12.86 13.43 -4.67
N ASN A 261 11.85 12.59 -4.93
CA ASN A 261 11.90 11.45 -5.86
C ASN A 261 12.99 10.45 -5.50
N LEU A 262 12.96 10.02 -4.24
CA LEU A 262 13.95 9.13 -3.65
C LEU A 262 13.33 7.81 -3.19
N ILE A 263 14.19 6.80 -3.07
CA ILE A 263 14.01 5.60 -2.28
C ILE A 263 14.91 5.76 -1.05
N SER A 264 14.32 5.99 0.12
CA SER A 264 15.04 5.97 1.39
C SER A 264 15.27 4.52 1.82
N VAL A 265 16.51 4.18 2.15
CA VAL A 265 16.92 2.82 2.52
C VAL A 265 17.27 2.78 4.01
N LEU A 266 16.70 1.81 4.72
CA LEU A 266 16.89 1.59 6.15
C LEU A 266 17.42 0.18 6.38
N THR A 267 18.29 0.00 7.38
CA THR A 267 18.65 -1.33 7.90
C THR A 267 17.72 -1.73 9.03
N ILE A 268 17.39 -3.01 9.10
CA ILE A 268 16.55 -3.64 10.12
C ILE A 268 17.43 -4.60 10.94
N SER A 269 17.31 -4.48 12.26
CA SER A 269 17.89 -5.42 13.23
C SER A 269 17.38 -6.85 13.02
N GLU A 270 18.14 -7.83 13.50
CA GLU A 270 17.79 -9.25 13.29
C GLU A 270 16.44 -9.64 13.92
N ASP A 271 16.10 -9.06 15.06
CA ASP A 271 14.81 -9.26 15.74
C ASP A 271 13.70 -8.34 15.21
N GLY A 272 14.02 -7.45 14.26
CA GLY A 272 13.10 -6.48 13.68
C GLY A 272 12.70 -5.33 14.60
N ARG A 273 13.24 -5.24 15.83
CA ARG A 273 12.77 -4.30 16.87
C ARG A 273 13.36 -2.90 16.76
N SER A 274 14.45 -2.74 16.01
CA SER A 274 15.06 -1.45 15.70
C SER A 274 15.40 -1.30 14.24
N VAL A 275 15.37 -0.05 13.77
CA VAL A 275 15.79 0.35 12.42
C VAL A 275 16.84 1.46 12.50
N ALA A 276 17.67 1.59 11.46
CA ALA A 276 18.61 2.69 11.31
C ALA A 276 18.65 3.20 9.86
N PRO A 277 18.87 4.50 9.63
CA PRO A 277 19.04 5.04 8.29
C PRO A 277 20.31 4.48 7.63
N LEU A 278 20.23 4.09 6.37
CA LEU A 278 21.38 3.63 5.59
C LEU A 278 21.79 4.65 4.53
N THR A 279 20.90 4.94 3.59
CA THR A 279 21.18 5.86 2.46
C THR A 279 19.86 6.28 1.78
N ALA A 280 19.94 7.14 0.78
CA ALA A 280 18.87 7.39 -0.17
C ALA A 280 19.40 7.32 -1.60
N VAL A 281 18.59 6.79 -2.51
CA VAL A 281 18.91 6.71 -3.94
C VAL A 281 17.76 7.28 -4.75
N SER A 282 18.03 7.69 -5.99
CA SER A 282 16.98 8.10 -6.95
C SER A 282 15.94 7.00 -7.16
N CYS A 283 14.66 7.37 -7.28
CA CYS A 283 13.60 6.44 -7.69
C CYS A 283 13.53 6.25 -9.22
N GLU A 284 14.43 6.91 -9.97
CA GLU A 284 14.52 6.87 -11.43
C GLU A 284 13.20 7.23 -12.11
N GLY A 285 12.50 8.22 -11.54
CA GLY A 285 11.24 8.73 -12.05
C GLY A 285 10.72 9.88 -11.19
N ASP A 286 9.42 10.11 -11.26
CA ASP A 286 8.74 11.16 -10.51
C ASP A 286 7.57 10.60 -9.72
N TRP A 287 7.50 10.97 -8.44
CA TRP A 287 6.44 10.66 -7.51
C TRP A 287 6.30 9.14 -7.23
N PRO A 288 7.30 8.52 -6.54
CA PRO A 288 7.26 7.09 -6.20
C PRO A 288 6.12 6.84 -5.21
N ARG A 289 4.94 6.42 -5.70
CA ARG A 289 3.72 6.30 -4.88
C ARG A 289 3.60 4.92 -4.24
N HIS A 290 4.18 3.90 -4.86
CA HIS A 290 4.21 2.55 -4.33
C HIS A 290 5.48 1.82 -4.71
N MET A 291 5.83 0.84 -3.90
CA MET A 291 6.97 -0.04 -4.14
C MET A 291 6.72 -1.41 -3.54
N VAL A 292 7.33 -2.41 -4.17
CA VAL A 292 7.21 -3.81 -3.75
C VAL A 292 8.52 -4.53 -4.05
N VAL A 293 8.95 -5.37 -3.12
CA VAL A 293 10.08 -6.29 -3.34
C VAL A 293 9.53 -7.65 -3.71
N HIS A 294 10.10 -8.23 -4.77
CA HIS A 294 9.95 -9.64 -5.09
C HIS A 294 11.33 -10.25 -5.33
N GLU A 295 11.60 -11.34 -4.62
CA GLU A 295 12.94 -11.92 -4.55
C GLU A 295 13.98 -10.86 -4.14
N ASN A 296 14.89 -10.51 -5.04
CA ASN A 296 15.94 -9.51 -4.82
C ASN A 296 15.79 -8.29 -5.74
N VAL A 297 14.57 -8.02 -6.21
CA VAL A 297 14.23 -6.89 -7.07
C VAL A 297 13.18 -6.02 -6.40
N LEU A 298 13.45 -4.72 -6.32
CA LEU A 298 12.53 -3.69 -5.91
C LEU A 298 11.88 -3.05 -7.15
N HIS A 299 10.57 -3.11 -7.24
CA HIS A 299 9.80 -2.38 -8.26
C HIS A 299 9.22 -1.10 -7.65
N VAL A 300 9.26 0.00 -8.39
CA VAL A 300 8.79 1.32 -7.95
C VAL A 300 7.83 1.89 -8.98
N SER A 301 6.61 2.20 -8.56
CA SER A 301 5.60 2.88 -9.36
C SER A 301 5.75 4.39 -9.22
N ASN A 302 6.25 5.04 -10.26
CA ASN A 302 6.49 6.48 -10.33
C ASN A 302 5.32 7.16 -11.05
N GLN A 303 4.36 7.69 -10.29
CA GLN A 303 3.07 8.17 -10.78
C GLN A 303 3.22 9.24 -11.86
N PHE A 304 3.93 10.34 -11.58
CA PHE A 304 3.95 11.51 -12.48
C PHE A 304 4.90 11.37 -13.66
N SER A 305 5.85 10.44 -13.59
CA SER A 305 6.70 10.10 -14.74
C SER A 305 6.09 9.04 -15.65
N ASN A 306 4.89 8.54 -15.36
CA ASN A 306 4.25 7.46 -16.12
C ASN A 306 5.20 6.26 -16.30
N SER A 307 5.80 5.77 -15.21
CA SER A 307 6.77 4.69 -15.28
C SER A 307 6.80 3.74 -14.08
N VAL A 308 7.25 2.52 -14.34
CA VAL A 308 7.65 1.54 -13.32
C VAL A 308 9.15 1.27 -13.48
N ALA A 309 9.93 1.63 -12.46
CA ALA A 309 11.36 1.35 -12.40
C ALA A 309 11.62 0.04 -11.64
N SER A 310 12.67 -0.70 -12.03
CA SER A 310 13.05 -1.97 -11.38
C SER A 310 14.52 -1.93 -10.98
N PHE A 311 14.80 -2.25 -9.72
CA PHE A 311 16.12 -2.15 -9.12
C PHE A 311 16.55 -3.49 -8.56
N ARG A 312 17.77 -3.92 -8.87
CA ARG A 312 18.40 -5.05 -8.20
C ARG A 312 18.95 -4.58 -6.88
N ILE A 313 18.57 -5.25 -5.80
CA ILE A 313 19.11 -4.99 -4.47
C ILE A 313 20.49 -5.65 -4.38
N ASP A 314 21.54 -4.89 -4.06
CA ASP A 314 22.87 -5.46 -3.87
C ASP A 314 23.08 -6.04 -2.47
N ASP A 315 24.26 -6.63 -2.23
CA ASP A 315 24.57 -7.29 -0.95
C ASP A 315 24.57 -6.34 0.27
N ASN A 316 24.62 -5.03 0.04
CA ASN A 316 24.52 -4.02 1.10
C ASN A 316 23.08 -3.50 1.24
N GLY A 317 22.11 -4.11 0.56
CA GLY A 317 20.72 -3.69 0.55
C GLY A 317 20.44 -2.47 -0.33
N ILE A 318 21.40 -1.99 -1.14
CA ILE A 318 21.24 -0.76 -1.92
C ILE A 318 20.63 -1.07 -3.30
N PRO A 319 19.48 -0.46 -3.67
CA PRO A 319 18.86 -0.68 -4.98
C PRO A 319 19.69 -0.06 -6.11
N LYS A 320 19.91 -0.83 -7.19
CA LYS A 320 20.59 -0.40 -8.42
C LYS A 320 19.70 -0.63 -9.63
N LEU A 321 19.46 0.40 -10.43
CA LEU A 321 18.58 0.33 -11.60
C LEU A 321 19.02 -0.79 -12.54
N ILE A 322 18.08 -1.65 -12.95
CA ILE A 322 18.33 -2.79 -13.84
C ILE A 322 18.35 -2.35 -15.31
N ALA A 323 17.35 -1.57 -15.70
CA ALA A 323 17.09 -1.11 -17.06
C ALA A 323 16.31 0.21 -17.02
N PRO A 324 16.24 0.97 -18.14
CA PRO A 324 15.38 2.15 -18.21
C PRO A 324 13.94 1.84 -17.75
N PRO A 325 13.30 2.75 -16.97
CA PRO A 325 11.94 2.54 -16.47
C PRO A 325 10.94 2.20 -17.58
N THR A 326 10.08 1.21 -17.32
CA THR A 326 9.03 0.81 -18.27
C THR A 326 7.88 1.80 -18.21
N ARG A 327 7.45 2.30 -19.36
CA ARG A 327 6.30 3.22 -19.45
C ARG A 327 5.01 2.51 -19.02
N VAL A 328 4.32 3.08 -18.05
CA VAL A 328 2.99 2.69 -17.57
C VAL A 328 2.26 3.96 -17.21
N LEU A 329 1.00 4.14 -17.60
CA LEU A 329 0.30 5.40 -17.34
C LEU A 329 -0.09 5.53 -15.87
N SER A 330 0.38 6.60 -15.24
CA SER A 330 0.09 7.05 -13.88
C SER A 330 0.03 5.94 -12.82
N PRO A 331 1.05 5.05 -12.74
CA PRO A 331 0.98 3.85 -11.93
C PRO A 331 1.04 4.20 -10.45
N THR A 332 0.18 3.56 -9.65
CA THR A 332 0.06 3.84 -8.22
C THR A 332 0.22 2.60 -7.36
N TYR A 333 0.06 1.40 -7.92
CA TYR A 333 0.13 0.16 -7.18
C TYR A 333 0.54 -1.02 -8.07
N LEU A 334 1.34 -1.93 -7.52
CA LEU A 334 1.79 -3.17 -8.17
C LEU A 334 1.44 -4.35 -7.27
N ALA A 335 0.58 -5.23 -7.77
CA ALA A 335 0.20 -6.44 -7.04
C ALA A 335 0.70 -7.67 -7.80
N ARG A 336 1.42 -8.57 -7.12
CA ARG A 336 1.89 -9.81 -7.74
C ARG A 336 0.72 -10.77 -7.96
N ILE A 337 0.69 -11.42 -9.10
CA ILE A 337 -0.15 -12.59 -9.32
C ILE A 337 0.63 -13.82 -8.80
N PRO A 338 0.05 -14.63 -7.89
CA PRO A 338 0.75 -15.73 -7.21
C PRO A 338 1.45 -16.72 -8.13
#